data_AF-A0A5T4YTP8-F1
#
_entry.id   AF-A0A5T4YTP8-F1
#
_cell.length_a   1.000
_cell.length_b   1.000
_cell.length_c   1.000
_cell.angle_alpha   90.00
_cell.angle_beta   90.00
_cell.angle_gamma   90.00
#
_symmetry.space_group_name_H-M   'P 1'
#
loop_
_entity.id
_entity.type
_entity.pdbx_description
1 polymer ?
#
loop_
_entity_poly.entity_id
_entity_poly.type
_entity_poly.pdbx_seq_one_letter_code
_entity_poly.pdbx_strand_id
1 'polypeptide(L)'
;MIAGLFIRNVKTYQGINYIPLTDAPNFSGFLGNNGIGKSSILEALDVIFNAKEWNYNTAVKKSGIEKTSPHIVPVFILEEDFFDSETLPFAKTLDALAREVSLEDATNSQTKTILENFISHRDRLFARNDMQGQLIIPIGRLHNNNMSLSVLAGRSLSTIMEKDIFGAGFKLSEGIELAK
;
A
#
# COMPACT_ATOMS: atom_id res chain seq x y z
N MET A 1 10.68 -2.46 -9.00
CA MET A 1 9.97 -1.24 -9.47
C MET A 1 9.00 -0.75 -8.40
N ILE A 2 8.72 0.56 -8.31
CA ILE A 2 7.61 1.08 -7.49
C ILE A 2 6.46 1.42 -8.45
N ALA A 3 5.39 0.64 -8.40
CA ALA A 3 4.26 0.78 -9.31
C ALA A 3 3.27 1.85 -8.82
N GLY A 4 2.97 1.89 -7.53
CA GLY A 4 1.95 2.76 -6.96
C GLY A 4 2.28 3.22 -5.55
N LEU A 5 1.44 4.10 -5.01
CA LEU A 5 1.57 4.61 -3.65
C LEU A 5 0.19 4.81 -3.02
N PHE A 6 -0.06 4.15 -1.89
CA PHE A 6 -1.11 4.60 -0.98
C PHE A 6 -0.52 5.61 0.01
N ILE A 7 -1.21 6.74 0.16
CA ILE A 7 -0.79 7.81 1.04
C ILE A 7 -1.98 8.32 1.85
N ARG A 8 -1.80 8.43 3.17
CA ARG A 8 -2.82 8.94 4.07
C ARG A 8 -2.31 10.10 4.90
N ASN A 9 -2.98 11.25 4.78
CA ASN A 9 -2.76 12.42 5.64
C ASN A 9 -1.30 12.94 5.67
N VAL A 10 -0.63 12.94 4.52
CA VAL A 10 0.74 13.44 4.34
C VAL A 10 0.72 14.66 3.43
N LYS A 11 1.29 15.77 3.90
CA LYS A 11 1.42 17.06 3.22
C LYS A 11 0.11 17.50 2.55
N THR A 12 0.02 17.50 1.23
CA THR A 12 -1.18 17.94 0.48
C THR A 12 -2.26 16.87 0.41
N TYR A 13 -1.94 15.60 0.71
CA TYR A 13 -2.89 14.49 0.64
C TYR A 13 -3.64 14.35 1.95
N GLN A 14 -4.93 14.67 1.93
CA GLN A 14 -5.87 14.44 3.04
C GLN A 14 -6.67 13.15 2.80
N GLY A 15 -6.97 12.41 3.86
CA GLY A 15 -7.62 11.11 3.74
C GLY A 15 -6.69 10.09 3.08
N ILE A 16 -7.23 8.92 2.72
CA ILE A 16 -6.48 7.89 2.00
C ILE A 16 -6.56 8.21 0.50
N ASN A 17 -5.42 8.16 -0.18
CA ASN A 17 -5.31 8.36 -1.62
C ASN A 17 -4.49 7.22 -2.21
N TYR A 18 -4.87 6.75 -3.40
CA TYR A 18 -4.03 5.88 -4.21
C TYR A 18 -3.50 6.66 -5.41
N ILE A 19 -2.21 6.53 -5.67
CA ILE A 19 -1.51 7.23 -6.74
C ILE A 19 -0.81 6.18 -7.61
N PRO A 20 -1.25 5.96 -8.86
CA PRO A 20 -0.48 5.18 -9.82
C PRO A 20 0.79 5.95 -10.17
N LEU A 21 1.96 5.34 -9.99
CA LEU A 21 3.25 5.96 -10.31
C LEU A 21 3.71 5.55 -11.69
N THR A 22 3.58 4.28 -12.07
CA THR A 22 3.94 3.83 -13.41
C THR A 22 3.12 2.62 -13.85
N ASP A 23 2.79 2.56 -15.14
CA ASP A 23 2.22 1.38 -15.80
C ASP A 23 3.31 0.53 -16.52
N ALA A 24 4.56 1.00 -16.57
CA ALA A 24 5.66 0.40 -17.35
C ALA A 24 7.05 0.64 -16.71
N PRO A 25 8.08 -0.16 -17.02
CA PRO A 25 9.41 0.05 -16.49
C PRO A 25 10.08 1.35 -17.00
N ASN A 26 11.06 1.82 -16.23
CA ASN A 26 12.08 2.83 -16.60
C ASN A 26 11.70 4.32 -16.59
N PHE A 27 10.43 4.71 -16.71
CA PHE A 27 10.08 6.13 -16.69
C PHE A 27 8.69 6.43 -16.12
N SER A 28 8.63 7.44 -15.25
CA SER A 28 7.39 8.07 -14.79
C SER A 28 7.55 9.58 -14.77
N GLY A 29 6.55 10.28 -15.29
CA GLY A 29 6.49 11.74 -15.29
C GLY A 29 5.28 12.24 -14.49
N PHE A 30 5.52 13.03 -13.45
CA PHE A 30 4.46 13.72 -12.71
C PHE A 30 4.20 15.09 -13.33
N LEU A 31 3.10 15.23 -14.08
CA LEU A 31 2.67 16.50 -14.67
C LEU A 31 1.44 17.06 -13.94
N GLY A 32 1.37 18.38 -13.82
CA GLY A 32 0.22 19.07 -13.22
C GLY A 32 0.58 20.46 -12.70
N ASN A 33 -0.42 21.19 -12.21
CA ASN A 33 -0.26 22.55 -11.69
C ASN A 33 0.64 22.61 -10.44
N ASN A 34 1.17 23.79 -10.15
CA ASN A 34 1.93 24.03 -8.93
C ASN A 34 1.05 23.81 -7.70
N GLY A 35 1.62 23.21 -6.65
CA GLY A 35 0.90 22.94 -5.40
C GLY A 35 -0.04 21.72 -5.40
N ILE A 36 -0.23 21.02 -6.53
CA ILE A 36 -1.16 19.88 -6.61
C ILE A 36 -0.70 18.61 -5.86
N GLY A 37 0.56 18.58 -5.41
CA GLY A 37 1.11 17.46 -4.63
C GLY A 37 2.18 16.62 -5.32
N LYS A 38 2.68 17.02 -6.50
CA LYS A 38 3.77 16.31 -7.22
C LYS A 38 4.99 16.06 -6.33
N SER A 39 5.51 17.11 -5.69
CA SER A 39 6.65 16.99 -4.76
C SER A 39 6.29 16.22 -3.48
N SER A 40 5.02 16.25 -3.06
CA SER A 40 4.55 15.51 -1.89
C SER A 40 4.68 13.99 -2.08
N ILE A 41 4.53 13.49 -3.32
CA ILE A 41 4.78 12.08 -3.64
C ILE A 41 6.24 11.71 -3.38
N LEU A 42 7.17 12.51 -3.92
CA LEU A 42 8.60 12.27 -3.75
C LEU A 42 9.03 12.39 -2.29
N GLU A 43 8.50 13.36 -1.55
CA GLU A 43 8.73 13.51 -0.12
C GLU A 43 8.20 12.31 0.69
N ALA A 44 7.05 11.76 0.32
CA ALA A 44 6.52 10.56 0.99
C ALA A 44 7.43 9.34 0.76
N LEU A 45 7.95 9.18 -0.46
CA LEU A 45 8.93 8.13 -0.75
C LEU A 45 10.25 8.37 0.00
N ASP A 46 10.71 9.62 0.10
CA ASP A 46 11.91 10.01 0.85
C ASP A 46 11.77 9.69 2.36
N VAL A 47 10.58 9.88 2.93
CA VAL A 47 10.27 9.44 4.30
C VAL A 47 10.42 7.93 4.45
N ILE A 48 9.99 7.13 3.46
CA ILE A 48 10.08 5.67 3.54
C ILE A 48 11.51 5.17 3.33
N PHE A 49 12.20 5.62 2.28
CA PHE A 49 13.50 5.07 1.92
C PHE A 49 14.67 5.69 2.68
N ASN A 50 14.58 6.96 3.06
CA ASN A 50 15.68 7.70 3.69
C ASN A 50 15.37 8.13 5.12
N ALA A 51 14.32 7.58 5.73
CA ALA A 51 13.92 7.84 7.11
C ALA A 51 13.80 9.34 7.45
N LYS A 52 13.37 10.16 6.48
CA LYS A 52 13.10 11.58 6.71
C LYS A 52 11.93 11.77 7.68
N GLU A 53 11.87 12.97 8.25
CA GLU A 53 10.76 13.40 9.10
C GLU A 53 9.44 13.43 8.33
N TRP A 54 8.37 13.03 9.01
CA TRP A 54 7.03 13.03 8.44
C TRP A 54 6.49 14.46 8.28
N ASN A 55 6.09 14.80 7.06
CA ASN A 55 5.37 16.04 6.80
C ASN A 55 3.85 15.80 6.83
N TYR A 56 3.23 16.03 7.98
CA TYR A 56 1.81 15.75 8.17
C TYR A 56 0.89 16.74 7.45
N ASN A 57 -0.21 16.24 6.91
CA ASN A 57 -1.31 17.07 6.41
C ASN A 57 -1.92 17.91 7.56
N THR A 58 -2.48 19.07 7.21
CA THR A 58 -3.09 19.98 8.18
C THR A 58 -4.24 19.35 8.98
N ALA A 59 -4.93 18.35 8.44
CA ALA A 59 -5.94 17.57 9.16
C ALA A 59 -5.36 16.85 10.38
N VAL A 60 -4.12 16.34 10.31
CA VAL A 60 -3.44 15.68 11.44
C VAL A 60 -3.20 16.68 12.56
N LYS A 61 -2.74 17.89 12.20
CA LYS A 61 -2.47 18.96 13.16
C LYS A 61 -3.74 19.44 13.86
N LYS A 62 -4.88 19.42 13.17
CA LYS A 62 -6.19 19.84 13.71
C LYS A 62 -6.87 18.77 14.55
N SER A 63 -6.87 17.52 14.08
CA SER A 63 -7.67 16.43 14.65
C SER A 63 -6.88 15.46 15.52
N GLY A 64 -5.56 15.60 15.57
CA GLY A 64 -4.65 14.73 16.31
C GLY A 64 -4.17 13.51 15.49
N ILE A 65 -2.98 13.03 15.86
CA ILE A 65 -2.26 11.98 15.12
C ILE A 65 -2.95 10.62 15.24
N GLU A 66 -3.54 10.31 16.39
CA GLU A 66 -4.25 9.04 16.62
C GLU A 66 -5.49 8.88 15.74
N LYS A 67 -6.32 9.94 15.62
CA LYS A 67 -7.56 9.89 14.84
C LYS A 67 -7.32 9.87 13.33
N THR A 68 -6.21 10.46 12.89
CA THR A 68 -5.92 10.62 11.46
C THR A 68 -4.88 9.62 10.95
N SER A 69 -4.14 8.98 11.85
CA SER A 69 -3.15 7.92 11.64
C SER A 69 -2.51 7.90 10.24
N PRO A 70 -1.55 8.80 9.98
CA PRO A 70 -0.88 8.89 8.70
C PRO A 70 -0.12 7.60 8.35
N HIS A 71 -0.14 7.23 7.07
CA HIS A 71 0.62 6.11 6.56
C HIS A 71 1.10 6.37 5.13
N ILE A 72 2.19 5.70 4.76
CA ILE A 72 2.75 5.70 3.42
C ILE A 72 3.03 4.23 3.07
N VAL A 73 2.37 3.71 2.04
CA VAL A 73 2.46 2.31 1.61
C VAL A 73 2.74 2.27 0.11
N PRO A 74 4.03 2.21 -0.28
CA PRO A 74 4.41 1.95 -1.66
C PRO A 74 3.93 0.57 -2.11
N VAL A 75 3.66 0.45 -3.40
CA VAL A 75 3.37 -0.82 -4.08
C VAL A 75 4.58 -1.18 -4.92
N PHE A 76 5.33 -2.17 -4.47
CA PHE A 76 6.51 -2.66 -5.17
C PHE A 76 6.15 -3.76 -6.16
N ILE A 77 6.94 -3.88 -7.22
CA ILE A 77 7.03 -5.08 -8.05
C ILE A 77 8.47 -5.55 -7.99
N LEU A 78 8.69 -6.75 -7.45
CA LEU A 78 10.00 -7.33 -7.17
C LEU A 78 10.04 -8.74 -7.73
N GLU A 79 11.20 -9.16 -8.22
CA GLU A 79 11.42 -10.54 -8.66
C GLU A 79 11.34 -11.49 -7.44
N GLU A 80 10.84 -12.71 -7.65
CA GLU A 80 10.76 -13.74 -6.60
C GLU A 80 12.15 -14.06 -6.01
N ASP A 81 13.20 -13.99 -6.83
CA ASP A 81 14.58 -14.27 -6.45
C ASP A 81 15.21 -13.20 -5.54
N PHE A 82 14.56 -12.05 -5.37
CA PHE A 82 14.95 -11.03 -4.40
C PHE A 82 14.77 -11.52 -2.95
N PHE A 83 13.84 -12.46 -2.74
CA PHE A 83 13.48 -12.96 -1.42
C PHE A 83 14.20 -14.29 -1.11
N ASP A 84 14.69 -14.39 0.11
CA ASP A 84 15.19 -15.65 0.65
C ASP A 84 14.04 -16.58 1.08
N SER A 85 14.38 -17.80 1.50
CA SER A 85 13.39 -18.78 1.96
C SER A 85 12.57 -18.34 3.18
N GLU A 86 13.08 -17.39 3.97
CA GLU A 86 12.39 -16.90 5.17
C GLU A 86 11.36 -15.81 4.81
N THR A 87 11.71 -14.93 3.87
CA THR A 87 10.90 -13.77 3.48
C THR A 87 9.95 -14.06 2.33
N LEU A 88 10.27 -15.03 1.47
CA LEU A 88 9.46 -15.41 0.31
C LEU A 88 8.01 -15.79 0.66
N PRO A 89 7.73 -16.57 1.74
CA PRO A 89 6.36 -16.84 2.16
C PRO A 89 5.53 -15.56 2.40
N PHE A 90 6.09 -14.59 3.12
CA PHE A 90 5.42 -13.31 3.39
C PHE A 90 5.22 -12.50 2.11
N ALA A 91 6.23 -12.47 1.23
CA ALA A 91 6.12 -11.80 -0.05
C ALA A 91 4.99 -12.39 -0.91
N LYS A 92 4.88 -13.73 -0.96
CA LYS A 92 3.79 -14.43 -1.65
C LYS A 92 2.42 -14.17 -1.03
N THR A 93 2.33 -14.06 0.30
CA THR A 93 1.09 -13.63 0.97
C THR A 93 0.66 -12.23 0.51
N LEU A 94 1.58 -11.28 0.47
CA LEU A 94 1.29 -9.90 0.07
C LEU A 94 0.95 -9.79 -1.42
N ASP A 95 1.59 -10.60 -2.27
CA ASP A 95 1.27 -10.71 -3.69
C ASP A 95 -0.13 -11.29 -3.92
N ALA A 96 -0.46 -12.40 -3.25
CA ALA A 96 -1.81 -12.97 -3.31
C ALA A 96 -2.86 -11.96 -2.84
N LEU A 97 -2.60 -11.23 -1.74
CA LEU A 97 -3.49 -10.18 -1.27
C LEU A 97 -3.71 -9.10 -2.32
N ALA A 98 -2.64 -8.60 -2.93
CA ALA A 98 -2.72 -7.56 -3.96
C ALA A 98 -3.50 -8.04 -5.21
N ARG A 99 -3.34 -9.31 -5.58
CA ARG A 99 -4.01 -9.93 -6.73
C ARG A 99 -5.48 -10.25 -6.49
N GLU A 100 -5.82 -10.69 -5.28
CA GLU A 100 -7.16 -11.17 -4.93
C GLU A 100 -8.07 -10.08 -4.38
N VAL A 101 -7.53 -8.94 -3.93
CA VAL A 101 -8.35 -7.85 -3.38
C VAL A 101 -9.43 -7.42 -4.38
N SER A 102 -10.62 -7.22 -3.84
CA SER A 102 -11.84 -6.90 -4.58
C SER A 102 -12.55 -5.69 -3.95
N LEU A 103 -13.63 -5.23 -4.56
CA LEU A 103 -14.44 -4.15 -3.97
C LEU A 103 -15.23 -4.59 -2.73
N GLU A 104 -15.38 -5.89 -2.50
CA GLU A 104 -16.00 -6.44 -1.29
C GLU A 104 -15.12 -6.27 -0.05
N ASP A 105 -13.82 -6.00 -0.24
CA ASP A 105 -12.87 -5.69 0.83
C ASP A 105 -13.02 -4.26 1.38
N ALA A 106 -13.84 -3.42 0.73
CA ALA A 106 -14.05 -2.05 1.14
C ALA A 106 -14.86 -1.98 2.46
N THR A 107 -14.35 -1.26 3.45
CA THR A 107 -15.04 -1.03 4.72
C THR A 107 -16.04 0.13 4.67
N ASN A 108 -15.91 1.01 3.68
CA ASN A 108 -16.82 2.13 3.42
C ASN A 108 -16.70 2.64 1.97
N SER A 109 -17.52 3.63 1.60
CA SER A 109 -17.56 4.19 0.24
C SER A 109 -16.23 4.87 -0.18
N GLN A 110 -15.51 5.50 0.76
CA GLN A 110 -14.22 6.11 0.45
C GLN A 110 -13.19 5.04 0.14
N THR A 111 -13.07 4.00 0.97
CA THR A 111 -12.14 2.88 0.73
C THR A 111 -12.48 2.14 -0.55
N LYS A 112 -13.77 2.04 -0.91
CA LYS A 112 -14.20 1.46 -2.19
C LYS A 112 -13.62 2.21 -3.38
N THR A 113 -13.71 3.54 -3.38
CA THR A 113 -13.13 4.38 -4.45
C THR A 113 -11.61 4.21 -4.55
N ILE A 114 -10.93 4.10 -3.41
CA ILE A 114 -9.47 3.87 -3.37
C ILE A 114 -9.12 2.48 -3.94
N LEU A 115 -9.88 1.44 -3.58
CA LEU A 115 -9.70 0.10 -4.11
C LEU A 115 -10.00 0.03 -5.62
N GLU A 116 -11.04 0.72 -6.11
CA GLU A 116 -11.34 0.82 -7.55
C GLU A 116 -10.14 1.39 -8.33
N ASN A 117 -9.52 2.45 -7.81
CA ASN A 117 -8.32 3.05 -8.43
C ASN A 117 -7.11 2.11 -8.41
N PHE A 118 -6.89 1.41 -7.30
CA PHE A 118 -5.81 0.41 -7.18
C PHE A 118 -6.02 -0.76 -8.13
N ILE A 119 -7.19 -1.39 -8.12
CA ILE A 119 -7.55 -2.53 -8.95
C ILE A 119 -7.42 -2.17 -10.43
N SER A 120 -7.97 -1.00 -10.83
CA SER A 120 -7.85 -0.53 -12.21
C SER A 120 -6.39 -0.35 -12.64
N HIS A 121 -5.52 0.07 -11.73
CA HIS A 121 -4.09 0.21 -12.03
C HIS A 121 -3.36 -1.13 -12.05
N ARG A 122 -3.64 -2.02 -11.10
CA ARG A 122 -3.14 -3.40 -11.03
C ARG A 122 -3.44 -4.15 -12.33
N ASP A 123 -4.68 -4.09 -12.79
CA ASP A 123 -5.09 -4.81 -13.99
C ASP A 123 -4.39 -4.26 -15.25
N ARG A 124 -4.16 -2.93 -15.31
CA ARG A 124 -3.34 -2.32 -16.37
C ARG A 124 -1.88 -2.76 -16.32
N LEU A 125 -1.29 -2.88 -15.13
CA LEU A 125 0.07 -3.38 -14.96
C LEU A 125 0.21 -4.80 -15.51
N PHE A 126 -0.71 -5.69 -15.16
CA PHE A 126 -0.74 -7.07 -15.64
C PHE A 126 -0.95 -7.17 -17.15
N ALA A 127 -1.75 -6.28 -17.73
CA ALA A 127 -1.99 -6.28 -19.16
C ALA A 127 -0.79 -5.77 -19.98
N ARG A 128 0.16 -5.04 -19.35
CA ARG A 128 1.25 -4.33 -20.05
C ARG A 128 2.63 -4.88 -19.77
N ASN A 129 2.79 -5.71 -18.75
CA ASN A 129 4.07 -6.22 -18.30
C ASN A 129 4.01 -7.74 -18.19
N ASP A 130 5.11 -8.41 -18.49
CA ASP A 130 5.26 -9.81 -18.14
C ASP A 130 5.50 -9.91 -16.64
N MET A 131 4.59 -10.58 -15.94
CA MET A 131 4.61 -10.73 -14.49
C MET A 131 5.16 -12.10 -14.07
N GLN A 132 5.68 -12.90 -15.01
CA GLN A 132 6.28 -14.19 -14.69
C GLN A 132 7.48 -14.00 -13.74
N GLY A 133 7.44 -14.66 -12.59
CA GLY A 133 8.48 -14.53 -11.57
C GLY A 133 8.45 -13.21 -10.78
N GLN A 134 7.43 -12.36 -10.97
CA GLN A 134 7.30 -11.08 -10.29
C GLN A 134 6.19 -11.08 -9.24
N LEU A 135 6.49 -10.52 -8.07
CA LEU A 135 5.56 -10.34 -6.96
C LEU A 135 5.19 -8.86 -6.78
N ILE A 136 3.91 -8.58 -6.54
CA ILE A 136 3.42 -7.26 -6.14
C ILE A 136 3.35 -7.17 -4.62
N ILE A 137 4.14 -6.29 -4.05
CA ILE A 137 4.28 -6.16 -2.60
C ILE A 137 3.81 -4.78 -2.15
N PRO A 138 2.53 -4.62 -1.74
CA PRO A 138 2.07 -3.40 -1.10
C PRO A 138 2.45 -3.43 0.38
N ILE A 139 3.51 -2.73 0.76
CA ILE A 139 3.97 -2.67 2.15
C ILE A 139 4.59 -1.32 2.47
N GLY A 140 4.26 -0.78 3.64
CA GLY A 140 4.89 0.41 4.17
C GLY A 140 4.62 0.55 5.66
N ARG A 141 4.56 1.79 6.14
CA ARG A 141 4.45 2.06 7.57
C ARG A 141 3.53 3.22 7.90
N LEU A 142 3.03 3.17 9.13
CA LEU A 142 2.39 4.28 9.81
C LEU A 142 3.45 5.24 10.39
N HIS A 143 3.02 6.43 10.79
CA HIS A 143 3.87 7.45 11.43
C HIS A 143 4.63 6.94 12.68
N ASN A 144 4.10 5.93 13.37
CA ASN A 144 4.68 5.32 14.56
C ASN A 144 5.59 4.11 14.26
N ASN A 145 5.98 3.92 12.98
CA ASN A 145 6.77 2.80 12.47
C ASN A 145 6.08 1.43 12.47
N ASN A 146 4.81 1.32 12.87
CA ASN A 146 4.07 0.08 12.67
C ASN A 146 3.87 -0.19 11.18
N MET A 147 3.87 -1.46 10.79
CA MET A 147 3.61 -1.87 9.41
C MET A 147 2.19 -1.51 8.98
N SER A 148 2.02 -1.16 7.71
CA SER A 148 0.71 -0.88 7.12
C SER A 148 0.58 -1.47 5.71
N LEU A 149 -0.59 -2.06 5.44
CA LEU A 149 -1.02 -2.48 4.11
C LEU A 149 -2.11 -1.54 3.54
N SER A 150 -2.31 -0.38 4.18
CA SER A 150 -3.37 0.57 3.85
C SER A 150 -4.75 -0.11 3.82
N VAL A 151 -5.57 0.18 2.79
CA VAL A 151 -6.92 -0.37 2.60
C VAL A 151 -6.95 -1.86 2.22
N LEU A 152 -5.78 -2.48 2.00
CA LEU A 152 -5.70 -3.88 1.59
C LEU A 152 -5.83 -4.85 2.77
N ALA A 153 -5.76 -4.36 4.02
CA ALA A 153 -6.00 -5.17 5.22
C ALA A 153 -7.50 -5.43 5.46
N GLY A 154 -8.20 -5.88 4.40
CA GLY A 154 -9.62 -6.22 4.40
C GLY A 154 -9.87 -7.71 4.63
N ARG A 155 -11.01 -8.21 4.14
CA ARG A 155 -11.46 -9.60 4.30
C ARG A 155 -10.51 -10.61 3.66
N SER A 156 -9.99 -10.27 2.48
CA SER A 156 -9.06 -11.10 1.72
C SER A 156 -7.79 -11.40 2.53
N LEU A 157 -7.29 -10.47 3.35
CA LEU A 157 -6.14 -10.72 4.22
C LEU A 157 -6.44 -11.85 5.23
N SER A 158 -7.57 -11.78 5.92
CA SER A 158 -7.96 -12.81 6.89
C SER A 158 -8.07 -14.18 6.21
N THR A 159 -8.70 -14.25 5.04
CA THR A 159 -8.85 -15.51 4.29
C THR A 159 -7.50 -16.10 3.85
N ILE A 160 -6.57 -15.26 3.38
CA ILE A 160 -5.24 -15.71 2.96
C ILE A 160 -4.42 -16.17 4.16
N MET A 161 -4.50 -15.46 5.29
CA MET A 161 -3.81 -15.83 6.53
C MET A 161 -4.34 -17.14 7.12
N GLU A 162 -5.66 -17.34 7.15
CA GLU A 162 -6.31 -18.57 7.64
C GLU A 162 -5.92 -19.80 6.81
N LYS A 163 -5.82 -19.64 5.50
CA LYS A 163 -5.43 -20.73 4.60
C LYS A 163 -3.93 -21.06 4.69
N ASP A 164 -3.12 -20.19 5.31
CA ASP A 164 -1.65 -20.24 5.37
C ASP A 164 -1.03 -20.73 4.05
N ILE A 165 -1.52 -20.18 2.93
CA ILE A 165 -1.30 -20.70 1.57
C ILE A 165 0.19 -20.88 1.24
N PHE A 166 1.04 -20.04 1.86
CA PHE A 166 2.46 -19.98 1.60
C PHE A 166 3.33 -20.43 2.78
N GLY A 167 2.73 -20.91 3.88
CA GLY A 167 3.47 -21.34 5.07
C GLY A 167 4.20 -20.19 5.77
N ALA A 168 3.61 -18.98 5.75
CA ALA A 168 4.17 -17.80 6.40
C ALA A 168 4.06 -17.89 7.93
N GLY A 169 3.29 -18.86 8.46
CA GLY A 169 3.27 -19.17 9.88
C GLY A 169 2.75 -18.00 10.72
N PHE A 170 1.76 -17.28 10.20
CA PHE A 170 1.12 -16.18 10.93
C PHE A 170 0.48 -16.73 12.21
N LYS A 171 1.17 -16.58 13.35
CA LYS A 171 0.55 -16.75 14.65
C LYS A 171 -0.43 -15.60 14.82
N LEU A 172 -1.73 -15.89 14.65
CA LEU A 172 -2.78 -15.03 15.18
C LEU A 172 -2.51 -14.88 16.68
N SER A 173 -1.89 -13.76 17.07
CA SER A 173 -1.88 -13.36 18.47
C SER A 173 -3.34 -13.14 18.85
N GLU A 174 -3.83 -13.88 19.83
CA GLU A 174 -5.13 -13.65 20.47
C GLU A 174 -5.25 -12.16 20.80
N GLY A 175 -6.15 -11.45 20.11
CA GLY A 175 -6.41 -10.03 20.39
C GLY A 175 -6.38 -9.12 19.16
N ILE A 176 -7.25 -9.37 18.18
CA ILE A 176 -7.87 -8.27 17.44
C ILE A 176 -9.35 -8.31 17.84
N GLU A 177 -9.70 -7.56 18.90
CA GLU A 177 -11.08 -7.13 19.07
C GLU A 177 -11.41 -6.30 17.83
N LEU A 178 -12.22 -6.88 16.94
CA LEU A 178 -13.00 -6.13 15.97
C LEU A 178 -13.81 -5.10 16.76
N ALA A 179 -13.36 -3.85 16.74
CA ALA A 179 -14.15 -2.75 17.26
C ALA A 179 -15.49 -2.76 16.53
N LYS A 180 -16.56 -3.00 17.30
CA LYS A 180 -17.96 -2.94 16.87
C LYS A 180 -18.31 -1.56 16.34
#